data_AF-A0AA40AI06-F1
#
_entry.id   AF-A0AA40AI06-F1
#
_cell.length_a   1.000
_cell.length_b   1.000
_cell.length_c   1.000
_cell.angle_alpha   90.00
_cell.angle_beta   90.00
_cell.angle_gamma   90.00
#
_symmetry.space_group_name_H-M   'P 1'
#
loop_
_entity.id
_entity.type
_entity.pdbx_description
1 polymer ?
#
loop_
_entity_poly.entity_id
_entity_poly.type
_entity_poly.pdbx_seq_one_letter_code
_entity_poly.pdbx_strand_id
1 'polypeptide(L)'
;MARRPYEKGAPCYEAKQQRRPVSELREARLFDTRHVGQGGIVAVEWRGEGIQMWQFGRTAIPTDIKAGKPDPSAWPVALADFPSTNCDIGGKFRNASIVANIDVCGDAMPERVWGAPGCPTPLRWLA
;
A
#
# COMPACT_ATOMS: atom_id res chain seq x y z
N MET A 1 -26.26 -13.24 17.54
CA MET A 1 -26.16 -11.99 16.76
C MET A 1 -26.00 -12.35 15.29
N ALA A 2 -27.04 -12.16 14.47
CA ALA A 2 -26.95 -12.38 13.04
C ALA A 2 -26.02 -11.34 12.42
N ARG A 3 -25.01 -11.79 11.65
CA ARG A 3 -24.17 -10.89 10.85
C ARG A 3 -25.09 -10.23 9.82
N ARG A 4 -25.18 -8.90 9.85
CA ARG A 4 -25.97 -8.17 8.84
C ARG A 4 -25.45 -8.52 7.44
N PRO A 5 -26.32 -8.65 6.43
CA PRO A 5 -25.89 -8.76 5.04
C PRO A 5 -24.95 -7.59 4.72
N TYR A 6 -23.85 -7.89 4.05
CA TYR A 6 -22.85 -6.90 3.70
C TYR A 6 -23.46 -5.92 2.67
N GLU A 7 -23.83 -4.72 3.11
CA GLU A 7 -24.42 -3.69 2.24
C GLU A 7 -23.33 -3.01 1.40
N LYS A 8 -23.58 -2.85 0.09
CA LYS A 8 -22.75 -2.02 -0.80
C LYS A 8 -22.66 -0.60 -0.21
N GLY A 9 -21.49 -0.21 0.30
CA GLY A 9 -21.32 1.09 0.97
C GLY A 9 -20.33 1.10 2.13
N ALA A 10 -19.80 -0.06 2.52
CA ALA A 10 -18.73 -0.16 3.50
C ALA A 10 -17.44 0.59 3.07
N PRO A 11 -16.62 1.06 4.02
CA PRO A 11 -15.36 1.70 3.70
C PRO A 11 -14.40 0.77 2.94
N CYS A 12 -13.77 1.28 1.88
CA CYS A 12 -12.93 0.47 1.00
C CYS A 12 -11.66 -0.08 1.69
N TYR A 13 -11.28 0.46 2.86
CA TYR A 13 -10.17 -0.06 3.68
C TYR A 13 -10.55 -1.32 4.48
N GLU A 14 -11.84 -1.67 4.58
CA GLU A 14 -12.30 -2.90 5.23
C GLU A 14 -12.34 -4.11 4.27
N ALA A 15 -12.09 -3.87 2.98
CA ALA A 15 -11.88 -4.93 2.02
C ALA A 15 -10.67 -5.76 2.47
N LYS A 16 -10.79 -7.09 2.44
CA LYS A 16 -9.79 -8.01 3.00
C LYS A 16 -8.42 -7.76 2.36
N GLN A 17 -7.57 -6.95 3.00
CA GLN A 17 -6.14 -7.03 2.78
C GLN A 17 -5.75 -8.47 3.06
N GLN A 18 -5.12 -9.16 2.10
CA GLN A 18 -4.47 -10.42 2.38
C GLN A 18 -3.41 -10.13 3.44
N ARG A 19 -3.78 -10.31 4.71
CA ARG A 19 -2.87 -10.28 5.84
C ARG A 19 -1.98 -11.50 5.67
N ARG A 20 -0.93 -11.39 4.85
CA ARG A 20 0.17 -12.34 4.96
C ARG A 20 0.64 -12.25 6.42
N PRO A 21 0.73 -13.36 7.16
CA PRO A 21 1.27 -13.31 8.51
C PRO A 21 2.64 -12.64 8.44
N VAL A 22 3.01 -11.84 9.45
CA VAL A 22 4.27 -11.07 9.45
C VAL A 22 5.49 -11.99 9.19
N SER A 23 5.39 -13.27 9.55
CA SER A 23 6.37 -14.32 9.25
C SER A 23 6.53 -14.66 7.77
N GLU A 24 5.49 -14.49 6.95
CA GLU A 24 5.49 -14.65 5.50
C GLU A 24 5.71 -13.32 4.75
N LEU A 25 5.77 -12.20 5.47
CA LEU A 25 6.33 -10.94 4.98
C LEU A 25 7.87 -11.01 4.90
N ARG A 26 8.44 -12.17 4.51
CA ARG A 26 9.82 -12.21 4.05
C ARG A 26 9.88 -11.35 2.79
N GLU A 27 10.46 -10.17 2.98
CA GLU A 27 10.74 -9.11 2.00
C GLU A 27 9.61 -8.19 1.53
N ALA A 28 8.49 -8.09 2.28
CA ALA A 28 7.61 -6.92 2.14
C ALA A 28 8.11 -5.79 3.06
N ARG A 29 9.38 -5.40 2.93
CA ARG A 29 9.87 -4.16 3.52
C ARG A 29 9.43 -3.04 2.57
N LEU A 30 8.28 -2.46 2.85
CA LEU A 30 7.84 -1.22 2.22
C LEU A 30 8.95 -0.18 2.48
N PHE A 31 9.71 0.11 1.43
CA PHE A 31 10.73 1.15 1.31
C PHE A 31 12.00 1.07 2.20
N ASP A 32 12.04 0.30 3.29
CA ASP A 32 13.13 0.32 4.27
C ASP A 32 14.47 -0.34 3.82
N THR A 33 14.47 -1.32 2.90
CA THR A 33 15.75 -1.94 2.43
C THR A 33 16.33 -1.42 1.12
N ARG A 34 15.74 -0.39 0.50
CA ARG A 34 15.96 -0.13 -0.94
C ARG A 34 17.07 0.82 -1.35
N HIS A 35 18.00 1.16 -0.45
CA HIS A 35 19.30 1.66 -0.92
C HIS A 35 20.27 0.52 -1.25
N VAL A 36 19.94 -0.72 -0.86
CA VAL A 36 20.82 -1.88 -1.07
C VAL A 36 20.62 -2.53 -2.47
N GLY A 37 19.66 -2.06 -3.28
CA GLY A 37 19.29 -2.71 -4.56
C GLY A 37 18.83 -1.81 -5.71
N GLN A 38 19.20 -0.52 -5.72
CA GLN A 38 18.85 0.45 -6.79
C GLN A 38 17.33 0.64 -7.02
N GLY A 39 16.50 0.49 -5.99
CA GLY A 39 15.05 0.72 -6.08
C GLY A 39 14.26 -0.39 -6.80
N GLY A 40 13.22 -0.02 -7.55
CA GLY A 40 12.32 -0.95 -8.22
C GLY A 40 11.13 -0.25 -8.88
N ILE A 41 10.08 -1.01 -9.20
CA ILE A 41 8.83 -0.49 -9.78
C ILE A 41 7.69 -0.65 -8.77
N VAL A 42 6.84 0.37 -8.67
CA VAL A 42 5.52 0.27 -8.05
C VAL A 42 4.51 0.34 -9.19
N ALA A 43 3.62 -0.65 -9.25
CA ALA A 43 2.55 -0.70 -10.24
C ALA A 43 1.20 -0.63 -9.53
N VAL A 44 0.28 0.13 -10.10
CA VAL A 44 -1.10 0.24 -9.63
C VAL A 44 -1.99 -0.06 -10.81
N GLU A 45 -2.91 -0.99 -10.59
CA GLU A 45 -3.97 -1.28 -11.53
C GLU A 45 -5.29 -0.86 -10.90
N TRP A 46 -6.02 -0.01 -11.62
CA TRP A 46 -7.26 0.56 -11.14
C TRP A 46 -8.34 0.35 -12.18
N ARG A 47 -9.35 -0.45 -11.81
CA ARG A 47 -10.53 -0.76 -12.61
C ARG A 47 -11.79 -0.69 -11.76
N GLY A 48 -12.95 -0.91 -12.39
CA GLY A 48 -14.23 -0.99 -11.67
C GLY A 48 -14.31 -2.17 -10.69
N GLU A 49 -13.56 -3.23 -10.96
CA GLU A 49 -13.51 -4.46 -10.15
C GLU A 49 -12.63 -4.31 -8.89
N GLY A 50 -11.74 -3.31 -8.84
CA GLY A 50 -10.82 -3.14 -7.72
C GLY A 50 -9.63 -2.23 -8.00
N ILE A 51 -8.87 -1.98 -6.94
CA ILE A 51 -7.52 -1.40 -7.01
C ILE A 51 -6.53 -2.43 -6.50
N GLN A 52 -5.56 -2.78 -7.33
CA GLN A 52 -4.49 -3.71 -6.98
C GLN A 52 -3.13 -3.01 -7.08
N MET A 53 -2.23 -3.33 -6.16
CA MET A 53 -0.92 -2.69 -6.07
C MET A 53 0.19 -3.73 -5.94
N TRP A 54 1.26 -3.53 -6.71
CA TRP A 54 2.46 -4.36 -6.67
C TRP A 54 3.68 -3.51 -6.42
N GLN A 55 4.67 -4.15 -5.81
CA GLN A 55 5.98 -3.58 -5.63
C GLN A 55 7.03 -4.61 -6.03
N PHE A 56 7.72 -4.35 -7.14
CA PHE A 56 8.77 -5.20 -7.68
C PHE A 56 10.14 -4.67 -7.25
N GLY A 57 11.02 -5.55 -6.78
CA GLY A 57 12.44 -5.23 -6.62
C GLY A 57 13.13 -5.17 -7.98
N ARG A 58 14.26 -4.45 -8.09
CA ARG A 58 14.98 -4.24 -9.36
C ARG A 58 15.24 -5.53 -10.17
N THR A 59 15.59 -6.62 -9.49
CA THR A 59 15.90 -7.93 -10.10
C THR A 59 14.65 -8.77 -10.42
N ALA A 60 13.49 -8.39 -9.89
CA ALA A 60 12.22 -9.12 -10.03
C ALA A 60 11.18 -8.35 -10.86
N ILE A 61 11.61 -7.36 -11.64
CA ILE A 61 10.72 -6.62 -12.54
C ILE A 61 10.25 -7.56 -13.67
N PRO A 62 8.93 -7.78 -13.82
CA PRO A 62 8.35 -8.56 -14.92
C PRO A 62 8.80 -8.07 -16.31
N THR A 63 8.99 -9.01 -17.24
CA THR A 63 9.53 -8.72 -18.58
C THR A 63 8.54 -7.98 -19.48
N ASP A 64 7.25 -8.23 -19.30
CA ASP A 64 6.13 -7.55 -19.95
C ASP A 64 6.09 -6.04 -19.62
N ILE A 65 6.41 -5.67 -18.36
CA ILE A 65 6.59 -4.26 -17.97
C ILE A 65 7.77 -3.63 -18.73
N LYS A 66 8.92 -4.33 -18.81
CA LYS A 66 10.09 -3.84 -19.56
C LYS A 66 9.82 -3.71 -21.06
N ALA A 67 8.95 -4.55 -21.59
CA ALA A 67 8.52 -4.52 -22.99
C ALA A 67 7.43 -3.47 -23.27
N GLY A 68 6.96 -2.74 -22.25
CA GLY A 68 5.89 -1.75 -22.39
C GLY A 68 4.50 -2.35 -22.66
N LYS A 69 4.30 -3.64 -22.36
CA LYS A 69 3.05 -4.37 -22.57
C LYS A 69 2.62 -5.07 -21.27
N PRO A 70 2.32 -4.31 -20.20
CA PRO A 70 2.02 -4.89 -18.90
C PRO A 70 0.78 -5.79 -18.95
N ASP A 71 0.89 -6.99 -18.39
CA ASP A 71 -0.19 -7.96 -18.19
C ASP A 71 -0.23 -8.40 -16.71
N PRO A 72 -1.05 -7.71 -15.88
CA PRO A 72 -1.13 -8.00 -14.46
C PRO A 72 -1.72 -9.38 -14.12
N SER A 73 -2.36 -10.06 -15.06
CA SER A 73 -2.87 -11.42 -14.84
C SER A 73 -1.76 -12.47 -14.70
N ALA A 74 -0.57 -12.17 -15.24
CA ALA A 74 0.62 -13.00 -15.16
C ALA A 74 1.52 -12.66 -13.96
N TRP A 75 1.20 -11.61 -13.20
CA TRP A 75 2.02 -11.17 -12.07
C TRP A 75 1.76 -12.00 -10.82
N PRO A 76 2.71 -12.01 -9.85
CA PRO A 76 2.47 -12.56 -8.53
C PRO A 76 1.27 -11.88 -7.85
N VAL A 77 0.79 -12.52 -6.79
CA VAL A 77 -0.27 -11.96 -5.93
C VAL A 77 0.07 -10.52 -5.52
N ALA A 78 -0.91 -9.63 -5.67
CA ALA A 78 -0.76 -8.22 -5.35
C ALA A 78 -0.36 -8.02 -3.88
N LEU A 79 0.49 -7.02 -3.63
CA LEU A 79 0.89 -6.65 -2.27
C LEU A 79 -0.29 -6.07 -1.49
N ALA A 80 -1.16 -5.33 -2.18
CA ALA A 80 -2.42 -4.85 -1.67
C ALA A 80 -3.51 -5.06 -2.72
N ASP A 81 -4.66 -5.53 -2.27
CA ASP A 81 -5.84 -5.78 -3.10
C ASP A 81 -7.07 -5.17 -2.40
N PHE A 82 -7.70 -4.23 -3.08
CA PHE A 82 -8.91 -3.54 -2.66
C PHE A 82 -10.06 -3.89 -3.62
N PRO A 83 -10.72 -5.05 -3.42
CA PRO A 83 -11.76 -5.51 -4.32
C PRO A 83 -13.05 -4.69 -4.21
N SER A 84 -13.75 -4.55 -5.33
CA SER A 84 -15.04 -3.87 -5.45
C SER A 84 -16.23 -4.73 -5.01
N THR A 85 -15.97 -5.89 -4.37
CA THR A 85 -17.01 -6.81 -3.86
C THR A 85 -17.98 -6.14 -2.89
N ASN A 86 -17.47 -5.11 -2.22
CA ASN A 86 -17.92 -4.65 -0.93
C ASN A 86 -17.87 -3.10 -0.81
N CYS A 87 -16.96 -2.48 -1.56
CA CYS A 87 -16.92 -1.04 -1.80
C CYS A 87 -17.10 -0.80 -3.30
N ASP A 88 -17.94 0.16 -3.70
CA ASP A 88 -18.09 0.55 -5.10
C ASP A 88 -16.88 1.39 -5.55
N ILE A 89 -15.82 0.74 -6.03
CA ILE A 89 -14.58 1.42 -6.44
C ILE A 89 -14.84 2.42 -7.57
N GLY A 90 -15.67 2.04 -8.55
CA GLY A 90 -16.00 2.88 -9.70
C GLY A 90 -16.80 4.14 -9.33
N GLY A 91 -17.63 4.06 -8.29
CA GLY A 91 -18.38 5.20 -7.77
C GLY A 91 -17.64 6.05 -6.73
N LYS A 92 -16.60 5.52 -6.08
CA LYS A 92 -15.84 6.23 -5.02
C LYS A 92 -14.57 6.91 -5.54
N PHE A 93 -13.93 6.34 -6.55
CA PHE A 93 -12.69 6.86 -7.12
C PHE A 93 -12.95 7.36 -8.54
N ARG A 94 -12.38 8.51 -8.87
CA ARG A 94 -12.45 9.17 -10.19
C ARG A 94 -11.13 9.88 -10.45
N ASN A 95 -10.97 10.44 -11.65
CA ASN A 95 -9.82 11.23 -12.12
C ASN A 95 -8.84 11.60 -11.00
N ALA A 96 -7.79 10.78 -10.85
CA ALA A 96 -6.78 10.94 -9.83
C ALA A 96 -5.54 11.63 -10.41
N SER A 97 -4.82 12.35 -9.55
CA SER A 97 -3.50 12.89 -9.87
C SER A 97 -2.42 12.04 -9.20
N ILE A 98 -1.32 11.81 -9.91
CA ILE A 98 -0.11 11.23 -9.31
C ILE A 98 0.59 12.35 -8.55
N VAL A 99 0.77 12.18 -7.24
CA VAL A 99 1.43 13.15 -6.37
C VAL A 99 2.63 12.48 -5.70
N ALA A 100 3.80 13.09 -5.83
CA ALA A 100 4.99 12.74 -5.08
C ALA A 100 5.27 13.87 -4.08
N ASN A 101 5.19 13.58 -2.79
CA ASN A 101 5.33 14.55 -1.71
C ASN A 101 6.15 13.95 -0.56
N ILE A 102 6.94 14.78 0.11
CA ILE A 102 7.62 14.46 1.37
C ILE A 102 7.13 15.47 2.39
N ASP A 103 6.32 15.02 3.34
CA ASP A 103 5.86 15.81 4.48
C ASP A 103 6.57 15.35 5.76
N VAL A 104 6.73 16.24 6.72
CA VAL A 104 7.48 15.99 7.96
C VAL A 104 6.63 16.33 9.17
N CYS A 105 6.60 15.40 10.13
CA CYS A 105 5.70 15.40 11.29
C CYS A 105 4.23 15.26 10.86
N GLY A 106 3.57 16.35 10.46
CA GLY A 106 2.20 16.34 9.96
C GLY A 106 1.16 15.57 10.82
N ASP A 107 -0.05 15.44 10.31
CA ASP A 107 -1.13 14.73 11.02
C ASP A 107 -0.88 13.21 11.09
N ALA A 108 -0.06 12.69 10.18
CA ALA A 108 0.26 11.28 10.07
C ALA A 108 1.32 10.79 11.08
N MET A 109 2.07 11.69 11.74
CA MET A 109 3.01 11.34 12.82
C MET A 109 2.57 11.97 14.16
N PRO A 110 1.46 11.50 14.77
CA PRO A 110 1.05 11.97 16.09
C PRO A 110 2.10 11.62 17.15
N GLU A 111 2.08 12.32 18.28
CA GLU A 111 3.08 12.18 19.38
C GLU A 111 3.23 10.75 19.92
N ARG A 112 2.20 9.90 19.81
CA ARG A 112 2.33 8.47 20.15
C ARG A 112 3.28 7.68 19.24
N VAL A 113 3.50 8.16 18.01
CA VAL A 113 4.45 7.61 17.03
C VAL A 113 5.78 8.34 17.16
N TRP A 114 5.74 9.68 17.29
CA TRP A 114 6.92 10.51 17.50
C TRP A 114 7.37 10.52 18.96
N GLY A 115 8.40 9.73 19.28
CA GLY A 115 8.79 9.43 20.66
C GLY A 115 8.92 7.92 20.91
N ALA A 116 8.54 7.10 19.94
CA ALA A 116 8.87 5.68 19.92
C ALA A 116 10.40 5.47 19.86
N PRO A 117 10.90 4.30 20.33
CA PRO A 117 12.33 3.98 20.23
C PRO A 117 12.87 4.19 18.81
N GLY A 118 13.94 4.97 18.68
CA GLY A 118 14.54 5.34 17.38
C GLY A 118 14.16 6.74 16.86
N CYS A 119 13.13 7.38 17.43
CA CYS A 119 12.76 8.76 17.14
C CYS A 119 12.67 9.55 18.46
N PRO A 120 13.80 9.95 19.08
CA PRO A 120 13.79 10.63 20.36
C PRO A 120 13.14 12.00 20.22
N THR A 121 12.17 12.30 21.08
CA THR A 121 11.80 13.69 21.35
C THR A 121 13.00 14.41 21.96
N PRO A 122 13.27 15.68 21.63
CA PRO A 122 14.32 16.43 22.32
C PRO A 122 14.03 16.35 23.82
N LEU A 123 14.96 15.76 24.56
CA LEU A 123 14.90 15.76 26.01
C LEU A 123 14.79 17.22 26.45
N ARG A 124 13.72 17.49 27.16
CA ARG A 124 13.49 18.52 28.18
C ARG A 124 14.80 19.13 28.75
N TRP A 125 15.49 19.97 27.98
CA TRP A 125 16.66 20.75 28.44
C TRP A 125 16.25 22.06 29.14
N LEU A 126 15.03 22.15 29.67
CA LEU A 126 14.50 23.28 30.46
C LEU A 126 13.72 22.80 31.69
N ALA A 127 14.36 21.98 32.54
CA ALA A 127 13.93 21.78 33.92
C ALA A 127 15.16 21.80 34.82
#